data_AF-Q0E4P1-F1
#
_entry.id   AF-Q0E4P1-F1
#
_cell.length_a   1.000
_cell.length_b   1.000
_cell.length_c   1.000
_cell.angle_alpha   90.00
_cell.angle_beta   90.00
_cell.angle_gamma   90.00
#
_symmetry.space_group_name_H-M   'P 1'
#
loop_
_entity.id
_entity.type
_entity.pdbx_description
1 polymer ?
#
loop_
_entity_poly.entity_id
_entity_poly.type
_entity_poly.pdbx_seq_one_letter_code
_entity_poly.pdbx_strand_id
1 'polypeptide(L)'
;MAAAEEGQWVLMATGRSPTNIAVIKYWGKRDEALILPVNDSISVTLDPDHLSATTTVAVSPSFPSDRMWLNGKEISLSGGRFQSCLREIRKRAQDVEDEKKGIRIKKEDWGKLHVHIASYNNFPTAAGLASSVAGLVCFGKVYYF
;
A
#
# COMPACT_ATOMS: atom_id res chain seq x y z
N MET A 1 37.98 3.48 14.45
CA MET A 1 36.60 3.40 14.96
C MET A 1 35.68 3.82 13.82
N ALA A 2 35.05 2.85 13.17
CA ALA A 2 34.13 3.13 12.06
C ALA A 2 32.88 3.84 12.63
N ALA A 3 32.59 5.03 12.14
CA ALA A 3 31.29 5.65 12.36
C ALA A 3 30.23 4.69 11.84
N ALA A 4 29.30 4.28 12.70
CA ALA A 4 28.13 3.54 12.26
C ALA A 4 27.40 4.40 11.21
N GLU A 5 27.08 3.84 10.05
CA GLU A 5 26.30 4.51 9.01
C GLU A 5 24.90 4.82 9.54
N GLU A 6 24.73 5.97 10.20
CA GLU A 6 23.44 6.52 10.57
C GLU A 6 22.63 6.78 9.27
N GLY A 7 21.72 5.86 8.93
CA GLY A 7 20.73 6.09 7.86
C GLY A 7 20.46 4.94 6.88
N GLN A 8 21.15 3.79 6.98
CA GLN A 8 20.97 2.67 6.04
C GLN A 8 20.04 1.55 6.54
N TRP A 9 18.99 1.88 7.30
CA TRP A 9 18.00 0.86 7.66
C TRP A 9 16.85 0.82 6.65
N VAL A 10 16.26 -0.37 6.51
CA VAL A 10 15.03 -0.57 5.74
C VAL A 10 14.04 -1.31 6.63
N LEU A 11 12.92 -0.65 6.93
CA LEU A 11 11.77 -1.29 7.55
C LEU A 11 10.82 -1.70 6.43
N MET A 12 10.40 -2.96 6.43
CA MET A 12 9.53 -3.49 5.39
C MET A 12 8.46 -4.40 5.99
N ALA A 13 7.29 -4.41 5.35
CA ALA A 13 6.27 -5.38 5.66
C ALA A 13 5.49 -5.76 4.39
N THR A 14 5.05 -7.02 4.40
CA THR A 14 4.42 -7.67 3.26
C THR A 14 3.06 -8.17 3.68
N GLY A 15 2.04 -7.90 2.87
CA GLY A 15 0.73 -8.50 3.04
C GLY A 15 0.24 -9.14 1.74
N ARG A 16 -0.75 -10.02 1.91
CA ARG A 16 -1.47 -10.67 0.82
C ARG A 16 -2.95 -10.34 0.97
N SER A 17 -3.59 -9.92 -0.10
CA SER A 17 -5.02 -9.63 -0.12
C SER A 17 -5.70 -10.42 -1.23
N PRO A 18 -6.83 -11.10 -0.96
CA PRO A 18 -7.64 -11.73 -1.98
C PRO A 18 -8.32 -10.68 -2.87
N THR A 19 -8.81 -11.12 -4.03
CA THR A 19 -9.77 -10.36 -4.85
C THR A 19 -11.21 -10.68 -4.44
N ASN A 20 -12.17 -9.93 -4.99
CA ASN A 20 -13.60 -10.20 -4.79
C ASN A 20 -14.39 -10.10 -6.11
N ILE A 21 -15.59 -10.66 -6.11
CA ILE A 21 -16.57 -10.53 -7.20
C ILE A 21 -17.86 -9.94 -6.65
N ALA A 22 -18.29 -8.80 -7.20
CA ALA A 22 -19.53 -8.14 -6.80
C ALA A 22 -20.77 -8.93 -7.25
N VAL A 23 -21.62 -9.29 -6.28
CA VAL A 23 -22.96 -9.87 -6.49
C VAL A 23 -24.05 -8.79 -6.54
N ILE A 24 -23.87 -7.69 -5.79
CA ILE A 24 -24.60 -6.43 -5.97
C ILE A 24 -23.58 -5.37 -6.41
N LYS A 25 -23.84 -4.68 -7.53
CA LYS A 25 -22.82 -3.91 -8.25
C LYS A 25 -22.59 -2.53 -7.63
N TYR A 26 -21.32 -2.16 -7.49
CA TYR A 26 -20.89 -0.77 -7.37
C TYR A 26 -20.92 -0.13 -8.77
N TRP A 27 -21.81 0.83 -9.02
CA TRP A 27 -21.87 1.50 -10.31
C TRP A 27 -22.37 2.95 -10.20
N GLY A 28 -21.48 3.91 -10.45
CA GLY A 28 -21.75 5.34 -10.30
C GLY A 28 -21.21 5.92 -9.00
N LYS A 29 -20.80 7.19 -9.05
CA LYS A 29 -20.25 7.95 -7.92
C LYS A 29 -21.07 9.21 -7.71
N ARG A 30 -21.46 9.47 -6.46
CA ARG A 30 -22.03 10.76 -6.06
C ARG A 30 -20.94 11.79 -5.74
N ASP A 31 -19.74 11.32 -5.40
CA ASP A 31 -18.55 12.15 -5.17
C ASP A 31 -17.34 11.43 -5.76
N GLU A 32 -16.70 12.03 -6.76
CA GLU A 32 -15.52 11.45 -7.41
C GLU A 32 -14.22 11.62 -6.63
N ALA A 33 -14.11 12.70 -5.86
CA ALA A 33 -12.91 13.02 -5.09
C ALA A 33 -12.78 12.09 -3.86
N LEU A 34 -13.90 11.87 -3.17
CA LEU A 34 -14.00 10.94 -2.04
C LEU A 34 -14.32 9.50 -2.46
N ILE A 35 -14.68 9.28 -3.73
CA ILE A 35 -15.05 7.97 -4.28
C ILE A 35 -16.31 7.40 -3.59
N LEU A 36 -17.30 8.26 -3.28
CA LEU A 36 -18.53 7.83 -2.61
C LEU A 36 -19.53 7.24 -3.63
N PRO A 37 -20.05 6.03 -3.41
CA PRO A 37 -21.01 5.40 -4.31
C PRO A 37 -22.38 6.07 -4.29
N VAL A 38 -23.15 5.87 -5.35
CA VAL A 38 -24.58 6.19 -5.37
C VAL A 38 -25.44 5.11 -4.68
N ASN A 39 -24.94 3.87 -4.58
CA ASN A 39 -25.64 2.73 -4.00
C ASN A 39 -24.68 1.79 -3.24
N ASP A 40 -25.24 1.01 -2.32
CA ASP A 40 -24.49 -0.05 -1.65
C ASP A 40 -24.14 -1.20 -2.63
N SER A 41 -23.06 -1.92 -2.31
CA SER A 41 -22.59 -3.06 -3.08
C SER A 41 -22.23 -4.23 -2.16
N ILE A 42 -22.41 -5.45 -2.64
CA ILE A 42 -22.09 -6.69 -1.92
C ILE A 42 -21.21 -7.54 -2.83
N SER A 43 -20.14 -8.13 -2.29
CA SER A 43 -19.21 -8.96 -3.04
C SER A 43 -18.82 -10.22 -2.26
N VAL A 44 -18.45 -11.27 -2.99
CA VAL A 44 -17.87 -12.48 -2.44
C VAL A 44 -16.35 -12.41 -2.58
N THR A 45 -15.64 -12.58 -1.47
CA THR A 45 -14.17 -12.69 -1.44
C THR A 45 -13.75 -14.04 -1.99
N LEU A 46 -12.78 -14.06 -2.91
CA LEU A 46 -12.25 -15.29 -3.48
C LEU A 46 -11.09 -15.83 -2.64
N ASP A 47 -10.82 -17.12 -2.78
CA ASP A 47 -9.70 -17.76 -2.11
C ASP A 47 -8.36 -17.13 -2.55
N PRO A 48 -7.55 -16.61 -1.62
CA PRO A 48 -6.28 -15.96 -1.94
C PRO A 48 -5.26 -16.92 -2.58
N ASP A 49 -5.37 -18.23 -2.38
CA ASP A 49 -4.42 -19.20 -2.95
C ASP A 49 -4.51 -19.26 -4.48
N HIS A 50 -5.67 -18.94 -5.03
CA HIS A 50 -5.88 -18.86 -6.46
C HIS A 50 -5.74 -17.43 -6.99
N LEU A 51 -6.35 -16.43 -6.32
CA LEU A 51 -6.43 -15.07 -6.84
C LEU A 51 -6.15 -14.03 -5.74
N SER A 52 -4.93 -13.52 -5.71
CA SER A 52 -4.49 -12.52 -4.73
C SER A 52 -3.47 -11.53 -5.31
N ALA A 53 -3.35 -10.40 -4.62
CA ALA A 53 -2.22 -9.50 -4.76
C ALA A 53 -1.36 -9.56 -3.51
N THR A 54 -0.05 -9.69 -3.70
CA THR A 54 0.96 -9.58 -2.64
C THR A 54 1.63 -8.23 -2.78
N THR A 55 1.65 -7.44 -1.71
CA THR A 55 2.29 -6.11 -1.72
C THR A 55 3.26 -5.99 -0.58
N THR A 56 4.47 -5.55 -0.90
CA THR A 56 5.52 -5.21 0.04
C THR A 56 5.68 -3.70 0.06
N VAL A 57 5.68 -3.12 1.25
CA VAL A 57 6.00 -1.71 1.45
C VAL A 57 7.29 -1.64 2.24
N ALA A 58 8.21 -0.79 1.79
CA ALA A 58 9.45 -0.50 2.47
C ALA A 58 9.54 1.00 2.74
N VAL A 59 10.15 1.37 3.86
CA VAL A 59 10.49 2.74 4.24
C VAL A 59 11.95 2.78 4.68
N SER A 60 12.65 3.83 4.26
CA SER A 60 14.06 4.06 4.59
C SER A 60 14.40 5.54 4.48
N PRO A 61 15.31 6.07 5.33
CA PRO A 61 15.86 7.41 5.15
C PRO A 61 16.66 7.56 3.85
N SER A 62 17.15 6.45 3.28
CA SER A 62 17.92 6.42 2.03
C SER A 62 17.08 6.53 0.76
N PHE A 63 15.75 6.46 0.86
CA PHE A 63 14.88 6.54 -0.32
C PHE A 63 14.70 8.00 -0.76
N PRO A 64 14.99 8.34 -2.02
CA PRO A 64 14.96 9.74 -2.48
C PRO A 64 13.54 10.24 -2.81
N SER A 65 12.59 9.33 -3.03
CA SER A 65 11.21 9.66 -3.40
C SER A 65 10.28 8.47 -3.22
N ASP A 66 8.97 8.70 -3.19
CA ASP A 66 7.99 7.62 -3.22
C ASP A 66 8.00 6.93 -4.60
N ARG A 67 8.08 5.60 -4.63
CA ARG A 67 8.09 4.81 -5.89
C ARG A 67 7.23 3.57 -5.76
N MET A 68 6.63 3.15 -6.87
CA MET A 68 5.79 1.95 -6.91
C MET A 68 6.05 1.10 -8.15
N TRP A 69 6.12 -0.21 -7.94
CA TRP A 69 6.21 -1.22 -8.98
C TRP A 69 4.98 -2.12 -8.92
N LEU A 70 4.38 -2.36 -10.08
CA LEU A 70 3.29 -3.33 -10.25
C LEU A 70 3.74 -4.37 -11.28
N ASN A 71 3.80 -5.64 -10.87
CA ASN A 71 4.25 -6.75 -11.70
C ASN A 71 5.63 -6.49 -12.34
N GLY A 72 6.55 -5.93 -11.55
CA GLY A 72 7.91 -5.60 -11.99
C GLY A 72 8.05 -4.34 -12.85
N LYS A 73 6.95 -3.68 -13.23
CA LYS A 73 6.98 -2.42 -13.98
C LYS A 73 6.77 -1.25 -13.04
N GLU A 74 7.64 -0.26 -13.12
CA GLU A 74 7.48 0.98 -12.35
C GLU A 74 6.27 1.76 -12.87
N ILE A 75 5.43 2.24 -11.94
CA ILE A 75 4.26 3.06 -12.24
C ILE A 75 4.34 4.38 -11.48
N SER A 76 3.83 5.44 -12.12
CA SER A 76 3.86 6.77 -11.51
C SER A 76 2.86 6.87 -10.35
N LEU A 77 3.34 7.36 -9.21
CA LEU A 77 2.51 7.72 -8.05
C LEU A 77 1.90 9.13 -8.14
N SER A 78 2.04 9.81 -9.29
CA SER A 78 1.48 11.15 -9.52
C SER A 78 -0.06 11.18 -9.56
N GLY A 79 -0.71 10.02 -9.71
CA GLY A 79 -2.17 9.92 -9.70
C GLY A 79 -2.79 10.27 -8.34
N GLY A 80 -3.87 11.06 -8.34
CA GLY A 80 -4.51 11.57 -7.11
C GLY A 80 -4.99 10.51 -6.11
N ARG A 81 -5.28 9.28 -6.57
CA ARG A 81 -5.69 8.17 -5.69
C ARG A 81 -4.54 7.72 -4.79
N PHE A 82 -3.36 7.46 -5.37
CA PHE A 82 -2.20 7.01 -4.59
C PHE A 82 -1.74 8.08 -3.60
N GLN A 83 -1.67 9.34 -4.04
CA GLN A 83 -1.32 10.47 -3.17
C GLN A 83 -2.29 10.61 -1.99
N SER A 84 -3.59 10.43 -2.23
CA SER A 84 -4.58 10.48 -1.15
C SER A 84 -4.40 9.35 -0.14
N CYS A 85 -4.12 8.13 -0.59
CA CYS A 85 -3.86 7.00 0.29
C CYS A 85 -2.57 7.15 1.09
N LEU A 86 -1.46 7.55 0.44
CA LEU A 86 -0.18 7.82 1.11
C LEU A 86 -0.35 8.88 2.19
N ARG A 87 -1.03 10.00 1.87
CA ARG A 87 -1.31 11.08 2.82
C ARG A 87 -2.10 10.60 4.03
N GLU A 88 -3.20 9.88 3.81
CA GLU A 88 -4.07 9.43 4.89
C GLU A 88 -3.42 8.36 5.78
N ILE A 89 -2.52 7.56 5.24
CA ILE A 89 -1.76 6.56 5.99
C ILE A 89 -0.63 7.21 6.80
N ARG A 90 0.14 8.12 6.20
CA ARG A 90 1.16 8.92 6.93
C ARG A 90 0.54 9.67 8.11
N LYS A 91 -0.67 10.25 7.94
CA LYS A 91 -1.39 10.93 9.04
C LYS A 91 -1.75 10.01 10.21
N ARG A 92 -1.99 8.72 9.95
CA ARG A 92 -2.40 7.73 10.95
C ARG A 92 -1.22 6.95 11.54
N ALA A 93 -0.05 7.00 10.91
CA ALA A 93 1.15 6.36 11.39
C ALA A 93 1.50 6.80 12.82
N GLN A 94 1.97 5.87 13.63
CA GLN A 94 2.38 6.07 15.01
C GLN A 94 3.89 5.89 15.15
N ASP A 95 4.40 6.05 16.36
CA ASP A 95 5.78 5.73 16.68
C ASP A 95 6.03 4.23 16.45
N VAL A 96 7.14 3.90 15.81
CA VAL A 96 7.56 2.51 15.57
C VAL A 96 8.95 2.31 16.12
N GLU A 97 9.10 1.31 16.99
CA GLU A 97 10.39 0.86 17.51
C GLU A 97 10.60 -0.61 17.19
N ASP A 98 11.69 -0.93 16.49
CA ASP A 98 12.17 -2.30 16.28
C ASP A 98 13.53 -2.41 16.97
N GLU A 99 13.53 -2.91 18.21
CA GLU A 99 14.73 -3.09 19.04
C GLU A 99 15.77 -4.01 18.39
N LYS A 100 15.32 -5.02 17.62
CA LYS A 100 16.22 -5.98 16.98
C LYS A 100 17.01 -5.35 15.84
N LYS A 101 16.41 -4.40 15.14
CA LYS A 101 17.02 -3.68 14.02
C LYS A 101 17.56 -2.30 14.41
N GLY A 102 17.37 -1.88 15.66
CA GLY A 102 17.76 -0.55 16.14
C GLY A 102 17.00 0.57 15.43
N ILE A 103 15.78 0.30 14.93
CA ILE A 103 14.99 1.26 14.17
C ILE A 103 14.05 1.98 15.14
N ARG A 104 14.09 3.30 15.15
CA ARG A 104 13.12 4.14 15.85
C ARG A 104 12.62 5.20 14.89
N ILE A 105 11.31 5.21 14.64
CA ILE A 105 10.63 6.18 13.78
C ILE A 105 9.59 6.87 14.63
N LYS A 106 9.70 8.19 14.79
CA LYS A 106 8.65 8.96 15.47
C LYS A 106 7.55 9.33 14.50
N LYS A 107 6.37 9.64 15.02
CA LYS A 107 5.19 10.08 14.28
C LYS A 107 5.51 11.23 13.31
N GLU A 108 6.36 12.15 13.75
CA GLU A 108 6.76 13.35 13.01
C GLU A 108 7.69 13.04 11.81
N ASP A 109 8.42 11.93 11.86
CA ASP A 109 9.39 11.54 10.83
C ASP A 109 8.72 10.92 9.60
N TRP A 110 7.52 10.34 9.76
CA TRP A 110 6.76 9.75 8.64
C TRP A 110 6.44 10.72 7.51
N GLY A 111 6.38 12.02 7.80
CA GLY A 111 6.16 13.07 6.80
C GLY A 111 7.38 13.29 5.89
N LYS A 112 8.58 12.95 6.36
CA LYS A 112 9.85 13.13 5.63
C LYS A 112 10.33 11.84 4.96
N LEU A 113 9.91 10.69 5.48
CA LEU A 113 10.31 9.39 4.97
C LEU A 113 9.58 9.05 3.67
N HIS A 114 10.35 8.53 2.71
CA HIS A 114 9.86 8.04 1.43
C HIS A 114 9.59 6.54 1.46
N VAL A 115 8.65 6.10 0.63
CA VAL A 115 8.20 4.70 0.59
C VAL A 115 8.39 4.08 -0.78
N HIS A 116 8.90 2.86 -0.79
CA HIS A 116 8.98 2.02 -1.98
C HIS A 116 7.96 0.89 -1.86
N ILE A 117 7.09 0.75 -2.87
CA ILE A 117 5.96 -0.19 -2.86
C ILE A 117 6.13 -1.16 -4.04
N ALA A 118 6.24 -2.45 -3.77
CA ALA A 118 6.26 -3.48 -4.81
C ALA A 118 5.02 -4.35 -4.67
N SER A 119 4.21 -4.43 -5.72
CA SER A 119 3.00 -5.26 -5.76
C SER A 119 3.05 -6.24 -6.92
N TYR A 120 2.61 -7.46 -6.65
CA TYR A 120 2.46 -8.52 -7.64
C TYR A 120 1.05 -9.11 -7.55
N ASN A 121 0.38 -9.27 -8.68
CA ASN A 121 -0.88 -10.02 -8.76
C ASN A 121 -0.68 -11.31 -9.56
N ASN A 122 -1.27 -12.39 -9.06
CA ASN A 122 -1.18 -13.71 -9.69
C ASN A 122 -2.30 -13.98 -10.70
N PHE A 123 -3.01 -12.93 -11.14
CA PHE A 123 -4.12 -13.00 -12.08
C PHE A 123 -3.92 -12.03 -13.24
N PRO A 124 -4.47 -12.33 -14.45
CA PRO A 124 -4.22 -11.50 -15.62
C PRO A 124 -4.72 -10.08 -15.38
N THR A 125 -3.84 -9.09 -15.55
CA THR A 125 -4.18 -7.67 -15.36
C THR A 125 -5.33 -7.21 -16.26
N ALA A 126 -5.56 -7.89 -17.39
CA ALA A 126 -6.66 -7.65 -18.33
C ALA A 126 -7.95 -8.45 -18.05
N ALA A 127 -8.01 -9.28 -17.00
CA ALA A 127 -9.18 -10.12 -16.69
C ALA A 127 -10.34 -9.36 -16.02
N GLY A 128 -10.26 -8.03 -15.86
CA GLY A 128 -11.32 -7.23 -15.24
C GLY A 128 -11.48 -7.44 -13.72
N LEU A 129 -10.52 -8.09 -13.07
CA LEU A 129 -10.50 -8.27 -11.62
C LEU A 129 -9.96 -7.02 -10.91
N ALA A 130 -10.53 -6.69 -9.74
CA ALA A 130 -10.26 -5.48 -8.98
C ALA A 130 -8.86 -5.46 -8.32
N SER A 131 -7.80 -5.49 -9.13
CA SER A 131 -6.39 -5.47 -8.72
C SER A 131 -6.02 -4.26 -7.86
N SER A 132 -6.68 -3.12 -8.08
CA SER A 132 -6.45 -1.90 -7.32
C SER A 132 -6.84 -2.01 -5.85
N VAL A 133 -7.89 -2.77 -5.52
CA VAL A 133 -8.42 -2.88 -4.14
C VAL A 133 -7.48 -3.71 -3.27
N ALA A 134 -6.96 -4.82 -3.80
CA ALA A 134 -6.08 -5.71 -3.06
C ALA A 134 -4.73 -5.06 -2.72
N GLY A 135 -4.16 -4.26 -3.63
CA GLY A 135 -2.94 -3.49 -3.37
C GLY A 135 -3.13 -2.38 -2.33
N LEU A 136 -4.26 -1.68 -2.38
CA LEU A 136 -4.60 -0.61 -1.42
C LEU A 136 -4.92 -1.13 -0.01
N VAL A 137 -5.64 -2.25 0.09
CA VAL A 137 -5.92 -2.92 1.38
C VAL A 137 -4.64 -3.44 2.02
N CYS A 138 -3.72 -3.97 1.21
CA CYS A 138 -2.42 -4.40 1.71
C CYS A 138 -1.58 -3.21 2.19
N PHE A 139 -1.64 -2.08 1.47
CA PHE A 139 -0.98 -0.85 1.88
C PHE A 139 -1.52 -0.34 3.23
N GLY A 140 -2.83 -0.45 3.51
CA GLY A 140 -3.40 -0.09 4.82
C GLY A 140 -3.04 -1.06 5.96
N LYS A 141 -2.93 -2.37 5.69
CA LYS A 141 -2.60 -3.41 6.70
C LYS A 141 -1.17 -3.31 7.23
N VAL A 142 -0.24 -2.83 6.39
CA VAL A 142 1.19 -2.72 6.72
C VAL A 142 1.50 -1.55 7.67
N TYR A 143 0.55 -0.63 7.91
CA TYR A 143 0.75 0.53 8.80
C TYR A 143 0.03 0.42 10.16
N TYR A 144 -0.62 -0.70 10.44
CA TYR A 144 -1.12 -1.06 11.77
C TYR A 144 -0.13 -1.99 12.50
N PHE A 145 1.16 -1.65 12.47
CA PHE A 145 2.10 -2.14 13.48
C PHE A 145 1.97 -1.29 14.74
#